data_AF-A0AAV0JBX1-F1
#
_entry.id   AF-A0AAV0JBX1-F1
#
_cell.length_a   1.000
_cell.length_b   1.000
_cell.length_c   1.000
_cell.angle_alpha   90.00
_cell.angle_beta   90.00
_cell.angle_gamma   90.00
#
_symmetry.space_group_name_H-M   'P 1'
#
loop_
_entity.id
_entity.type
_entity.pdbx_description
1 polymer ?
#
loop_
_entity_poly.entity_id
_entity_poly.type
_entity_poly.pdbx_seq_one_letter_code
_entity_poly.pdbx_strand_id
1 'polypeptide(L)'
;MLFMKGKPEEPKCGFSRKVVEILKEEKVDFGSFDILTDAEVRQGLKVYSNWSSYPQLYIKGELIGGSDIVLEMQKSGELSVIIQKETLEDRLKRLVSSSPVMLFMKGNPDAPKCGFSSKVVNALKEEGVTFGSFDILSDEEVRQGLKAFSNWPTFPQLYYKGELVGGCDIVLELRTDGALKSTLSE
;
A
#
# COMPACT_ATOMS: atom_id res chain seq x y z
N MET A 1 -10.14 8.43 -6.00
CA MET A 1 -10.07 9.90 -6.07
C MET A 1 -10.86 10.38 -7.27
N LEU A 2 -11.80 11.31 -7.10
CA LEU A 2 -12.64 11.84 -8.17
C LEU A 2 -12.34 13.32 -8.43
N PHE A 3 -11.82 13.64 -9.61
CA PHE A 3 -11.67 15.02 -10.07
C PHE A 3 -12.94 15.43 -10.82
N MET A 4 -13.69 16.38 -10.27
CA MET A 4 -15.04 16.71 -10.73
C MET A 4 -15.31 18.21 -10.72
N LYS A 5 -16.41 18.63 -11.35
CA LYS A 5 -16.89 20.01 -11.28
C LYS A 5 -17.85 20.15 -10.10
N GLY A 6 -17.51 20.96 -9.11
CA GLY A 6 -18.24 21.07 -7.85
C GLY A 6 -17.79 20.02 -6.81
N LYS A 7 -18.64 19.82 -5.79
CA LYS A 7 -18.41 18.88 -4.68
C LYS A 7 -19.35 17.68 -4.78
N PRO A 8 -19.09 16.54 -4.12
CA PRO A 8 -19.99 15.39 -4.13
C PRO A 8 -21.40 15.69 -3.61
N GLU A 9 -21.53 16.63 -2.67
CA GLU A 9 -22.80 17.09 -2.11
C GLU A 9 -23.51 18.07 -3.06
N GLU A 10 -22.75 18.83 -3.83
CA GLU A 10 -23.24 19.84 -4.77
C GLU A 10 -22.51 19.77 -6.13
N PRO A 11 -22.80 18.76 -6.96
CA PRO A 11 -22.15 18.64 -8.26
C PRO A 11 -22.62 19.74 -9.22
N LYS A 12 -21.68 20.45 -9.84
CA LYS A 12 -21.95 21.55 -10.79
C LYS A 12 -22.08 21.10 -12.24
N CYS A 13 -22.08 19.79 -12.48
CA CYS A 13 -22.18 19.20 -13.82
C CYS A 13 -22.87 17.83 -13.77
N GLY A 14 -23.76 17.54 -14.72
CA GLY A 14 -24.49 16.26 -14.78
C GLY A 14 -23.60 15.03 -14.91
N PHE A 15 -22.49 15.11 -15.66
CA PHE A 15 -21.51 14.03 -15.75
C PHE A 15 -20.81 13.77 -14.41
N SER A 16 -20.48 14.83 -13.67
CA SER A 16 -19.92 14.73 -12.33
C SER A 16 -20.90 14.11 -11.34
N ARG A 17 -22.17 14.52 -11.40
CA ARG A 17 -23.25 13.92 -10.59
C ARG A 17 -23.37 12.41 -10.83
N LYS A 18 -23.37 12.00 -12.09
CA LYS A 18 -23.47 10.59 -12.47
C LYS A 18 -22.39 9.73 -11.81
N VAL A 19 -21.12 10.16 -11.85
CA VAL A 19 -20.02 9.40 -11.22
C VAL A 19 -20.16 9.34 -9.70
N VAL A 20 -20.60 10.44 -9.07
CA VAL A 20 -20.85 10.47 -7.62
C VAL A 20 -21.94 9.48 -7.22
N GLU A 21 -23.04 9.42 -7.98
CA GLU A 21 -24.14 8.48 -7.75
C GLU A 21 -23.65 7.03 -7.84
N ILE A 22 -22.91 6.69 -8.90
CA ILE A 22 -22.33 5.35 -9.10
C ILE A 22 -21.45 4.95 -7.90
N LEU A 23 -20.54 5.82 -7.46
CA LEU A 23 -19.64 5.52 -6.33
C LEU A 23 -20.40 5.35 -5.01
N LYS A 24 -21.50 6.10 -4.81
CA LYS A 24 -22.38 5.94 -3.65
C LYS A 24 -23.16 4.62 -3.69
N GLU A 25 -23.63 4.20 -4.87
CA GLU A 25 -24.29 2.91 -5.08
C GLU A 25 -23.36 1.73 -4.79
N GLU A 26 -22.10 1.81 -5.23
CA GLU A 26 -21.05 0.83 -4.94
C GLU A 26 -20.59 0.84 -3.46
N LYS A 27 -21.09 1.79 -2.65
CA LYS A 27 -20.76 1.95 -1.22
C LYS A 27 -19.25 2.12 -0.97
N VAL A 28 -18.58 2.83 -1.86
CA VAL A 28 -17.13 3.07 -1.75
C VAL A 28 -16.90 4.46 -1.18
N ASP A 29 -16.02 4.54 -0.17
CA ASP A 29 -15.51 5.83 0.28
C ASP A 29 -14.53 6.40 -0.75
N PHE A 30 -14.71 7.67 -1.13
CA PHE A 30 -13.85 8.32 -2.11
C PHE A 30 -13.54 9.77 -1.73
N GLY A 31 -12.28 10.16 -1.94
CA GLY A 31 -11.90 11.57 -1.98
C GLY A 31 -12.32 12.22 -3.30
N SER A 32 -12.57 13.53 -3.28
CA SER A 32 -12.89 14.33 -4.45
C SER A 32 -12.14 15.67 -4.48
N PHE A 33 -11.93 16.22 -5.66
CA PHE A 33 -11.37 17.56 -5.86
C PHE A 33 -12.19 18.35 -6.90
N ASP A 34 -12.56 19.58 -6.55
CA ASP A 34 -13.28 20.49 -7.45
C ASP A 34 -12.31 21.17 -8.41
N ILE A 35 -12.27 20.74 -9.67
CA ILE A 35 -11.35 21.31 -10.67
C ILE A 35 -11.71 22.74 -11.08
N LEU A 36 -12.81 23.29 -10.60
CA LEU A 36 -13.19 24.69 -10.85
C LEU A 36 -12.47 25.65 -9.90
N THR A 37 -11.94 25.18 -8.78
CA THR A 37 -11.23 26.04 -7.82
C THR A 37 -9.78 26.27 -8.20
N ASP A 38 -9.21 25.44 -9.09
CA ASP A 38 -7.82 25.49 -9.49
C ASP A 38 -7.65 25.20 -10.99
N ALA A 39 -7.33 26.25 -11.76
CA ALA A 39 -7.16 26.15 -13.21
C ALA A 39 -5.86 25.44 -13.61
N GLU A 40 -4.81 25.53 -12.78
CA GLU A 40 -3.53 24.88 -13.04
C GLU A 40 -3.68 23.37 -12.91
N VAL A 41 -4.26 22.90 -11.80
CA VAL A 41 -4.58 21.47 -11.60
C VAL A 41 -5.51 20.97 -12.71
N ARG A 42 -6.52 21.76 -13.09
CA ARG A 42 -7.46 21.43 -14.17
C ARG A 42 -6.77 21.24 -15.52
N GLN A 43 -5.79 22.08 -15.86
CA GLN A 43 -5.10 21.95 -17.14
C GLN A 43 -4.01 20.87 -17.07
N GLY A 44 -3.27 20.82 -15.96
CA GLY A 44 -2.20 19.85 -15.72
C GLY A 44 -2.71 18.41 -15.75
N LEU A 45 -3.83 18.12 -15.09
CA LEU A 45 -4.41 16.77 -15.08
C LEU A 45 -4.81 16.28 -16.48
N LYS A 46 -5.33 17.14 -17.36
CA LYS A 46 -5.64 16.75 -18.74
C LYS A 46 -4.41 16.32 -19.52
N VAL A 47 -3.30 17.04 -19.33
CA VAL A 47 -2.02 16.73 -19.97
C VAL A 47 -1.44 15.43 -19.39
N TYR A 48 -1.41 15.33 -18.05
CA TYR A 48 -0.89 14.17 -17.33
C TYR A 48 -1.63 12.86 -17.68
N SER A 49 -2.96 12.92 -17.70
CA SER A 49 -3.84 11.79 -17.98
C SER A 49 -3.98 11.46 -19.47
N ASN A 50 -3.53 12.36 -20.35
CA ASN A 50 -3.91 12.37 -21.76
C ASN A 50 -5.44 12.29 -21.97
N TRP A 51 -6.22 12.91 -21.07
CA TRP A 51 -7.68 12.88 -21.06
C TRP A 51 -8.28 14.28 -21.21
N SER A 52 -9.23 14.45 -22.14
CA SER A 52 -9.66 15.78 -22.56
C SER A 52 -10.71 16.44 -21.65
N SER A 53 -11.42 15.64 -20.83
CA SER A 53 -12.64 16.07 -20.15
C SER A 53 -12.69 15.72 -18.65
N TYR A 54 -13.74 16.19 -17.98
CA TYR A 54 -14.06 15.90 -16.58
C TYR A 54 -15.54 15.48 -16.48
N PRO A 55 -15.89 14.58 -15.54
CA PRO A 55 -15.08 14.07 -14.42
C PRO A 55 -13.96 13.10 -14.84
N GLN A 56 -12.96 12.93 -13.98
CA GLN A 56 -11.95 11.87 -14.09
C GLN A 56 -11.93 11.07 -12.80
N LEU A 57 -12.24 9.77 -12.88
CA LEU A 57 -12.15 8.86 -11.75
C LEU A 57 -10.80 8.14 -11.77
N TYR A 58 -10.12 8.18 -10.64
CA TYR A 58 -8.92 7.40 -10.38
C TYR A 58 -9.18 6.38 -9.28
N ILE A 59 -8.85 5.12 -9.54
CA ILE A 59 -8.88 4.04 -8.55
C ILE A 59 -7.44 3.56 -8.37
N LYS A 60 -6.95 3.60 -7.13
CA LYS A 60 -5.56 3.20 -6.78
C LYS A 60 -4.47 3.86 -7.63
N GLY A 61 -4.69 5.13 -8.00
CA GLY A 61 -3.75 5.92 -8.80
C GLY A 61 -3.88 5.73 -10.31
N GLU A 62 -4.66 4.76 -10.78
CA GLU A 62 -4.89 4.53 -12.21
C GLU A 62 -6.15 5.26 -12.68
N LEU A 63 -6.07 5.89 -13.86
CA LEU A 63 -7.21 6.54 -14.49
C LEU A 63 -8.18 5.47 -15.00
N ILE A 64 -9.40 5.50 -14.48
CA ILE A 64 -10.52 4.69 -14.98
C ILE A 64 -11.20 5.40 -16.15
N GLY A 65 -11.38 6.71 -16.04
CA GLY A 65 -11.91 7.54 -17.12
C GLY A 65 -13.04 8.48 -16.69
N GLY A 66 -13.83 8.88 -17.68
CA GLY A 66 -14.97 9.76 -17.51
C GLY A 66 -16.26 9.03 -17.13
N SER A 67 -17.36 9.78 -17.09
CA SER A 67 -18.65 9.27 -16.60
C SER A 67 -19.23 8.11 -17.42
N ASP A 68 -19.00 8.07 -18.73
CA ASP A 68 -19.60 7.05 -19.58
C ASP A 68 -18.86 5.71 -19.42
N ILE A 69 -17.53 5.73 -19.34
CA ILE A 69 -16.73 4.54 -19.04
C ILE A 69 -17.06 4.01 -17.65
N VAL A 70 -17.13 4.87 -16.65
CA VAL A 70 -17.47 4.45 -15.28
C VAL A 70 -18.86 3.81 -15.24
N LEU A 71 -19.83 4.35 -15.98
CA LEU A 71 -21.17 3.75 -16.10
C LEU A 71 -21.14 2.39 -16.82
N GLU A 72 -20.39 2.27 -17.92
CA GLU A 72 -20.23 1.01 -18.64
C GLU A 72 -19.59 -0.07 -17.77
N MET A 73 -18.54 0.28 -17.03
CA MET A 73 -17.86 -0.63 -16.10
C MET A 73 -18.72 -1.01 -14.90
N GLN A 74 -19.57 -0.11 -14.40
CA GLN A 74 -20.54 -0.45 -13.36
C GLN A 74 -21.55 -1.47 -13.90
N LYS A 75 -22.09 -1.23 -15.10
CA LYS A 75 -23.07 -2.13 -15.74
C LYS A 75 -22.51 -3.50 -16.08
N SER A 76 -21.23 -3.58 -16.45
CA SER A 76 -20.55 -4.85 -16.71
C SER A 76 -20.12 -5.57 -15.43
N GLY A 77 -20.15 -4.89 -14.27
CA GLY A 77 -19.62 -5.38 -12.99
C GLY A 77 -18.11 -5.23 -12.83
N GLU A 78 -17.38 -4.85 -13.88
CA GLU A 78 -15.93 -4.67 -13.89
C GLU A 78 -15.46 -3.63 -12.85
N LEU A 79 -16.26 -2.57 -12.65
CA LEU A 79 -15.96 -1.53 -11.67
C LEU A 79 -15.79 -2.10 -10.26
N SER A 80 -16.72 -2.96 -9.84
CA SER A 80 -16.69 -3.60 -8.51
C SER A 80 -15.46 -4.50 -8.34
N VAL A 81 -15.06 -5.22 -9.38
CA VAL A 81 -13.85 -6.06 -9.39
C VAL A 81 -12.61 -5.20 -9.19
N ILE A 82 -12.49 -4.08 -9.89
CA ILE A 82 -11.32 -3.19 -9.79
C ILE A 82 -11.26 -2.51 -8.41
N ILE A 83 -12.40 -2.08 -7.86
CA ILE A 83 -12.50 -1.54 -6.50
C ILE A 83 -11.96 -2.54 -5.48
N GLN A 84 -12.36 -3.81 -5.60
CA GLN A 84 -12.01 -4.87 -4.66
C GLN A 84 -10.63 -5.51 -4.89
N LYS A 85 -10.06 -5.35 -6.10
CA LYS A 85 -8.79 -5.97 -6.48
C LYS A 85 -7.67 -5.50 -5.56
N GLU A 86 -7.18 -6.37 -4.69
CA GLU A 86 -6.04 -6.08 -3.83
C GLU A 86 -4.78 -5.79 -4.66
N THR A 87 -4.06 -4.71 -4.32
CA THR A 87 -2.76 -4.43 -4.94
C THR A 87 -1.63 -5.11 -4.18
N LEU A 88 -0.48 -5.29 -4.82
CA LEU A 88 0.72 -5.75 -4.12
C LEU A 88 1.05 -4.83 -2.94
N GLU A 89 0.92 -3.51 -3.09
CA GLU A 89 1.17 -2.57 -2.00
C GLU A 89 0.24 -2.79 -0.80
N ASP A 90 -1.06 -3.01 -1.05
CA ASP A 90 -2.03 -3.36 0.00
C ASP A 90 -1.61 -4.65 0.72
N ARG A 91 -1.20 -5.66 -0.04
CA ARG A 91 -0.73 -6.95 0.48
C ARG A 91 0.52 -6.78 1.34
N LEU A 92 1.49 -6.00 0.88
CA LEU A 92 2.73 -5.72 1.61
C LEU A 92 2.45 -4.99 2.92
N LYS A 93 1.60 -3.95 2.90
CA LYS A 93 1.17 -3.22 4.10
C LYS A 93 0.58 -4.18 5.15
N ARG A 94 -0.30 -5.09 4.73
CA ARG A 94 -0.87 -6.11 5.63
C ARG A 94 0.18 -7.09 6.15
N LEU A 95 1.11 -7.53 5.31
CA LEU A 95 2.17 -8.46 5.71
C LEU A 95 3.10 -7.84 6.76
N VAL A 96 3.58 -6.62 6.54
CA VAL A 96 4.51 -5.94 7.48
C VAL A 96 3.86 -5.64 8.82
N SER A 97 2.53 -5.49 8.85
CA SER A 97 1.74 -5.25 10.06
C SER A 97 1.04 -6.50 10.61
N SER A 98 1.31 -7.70 10.06
CA SER A 98 0.60 -8.93 10.47
C SER A 98 0.96 -9.41 11.88
N SER A 99 2.06 -8.92 12.44
CA SER A 99 2.47 -9.05 13.84
C SER A 99 3.14 -7.75 14.28
N PRO A 100 3.10 -7.38 15.58
CA PRO A 100 3.81 -6.20 16.08
C PRO A 100 5.30 -6.21 15.73
N VAL A 101 5.95 -7.39 15.79
CA VAL A 101 7.31 -7.60 15.32
C VAL A 101 7.26 -8.60 14.18
N MET A 102 7.64 -8.19 12.97
CA MET A 102 7.62 -9.02 11.76
C MET A 102 9.00 -9.16 11.14
N LEU A 103 9.47 -10.40 10.99
CA LEU A 103 10.75 -10.72 10.38
C LEU A 103 10.57 -11.34 8.98
N PHE A 104 11.00 -10.62 7.96
CA PHE A 104 11.12 -11.16 6.60
C PHE A 104 12.52 -11.74 6.41
N MET A 105 12.60 -13.05 6.17
CA MET A 105 13.85 -13.80 6.19
C MET A 105 13.90 -14.86 5.10
N LYS A 106 15.10 -15.42 4.87
CA LYS A 106 15.28 -16.59 4.00
C LYS A 106 15.10 -17.86 4.83
N GLY A 107 14.08 -18.65 4.55
CA GLY A 107 13.65 -19.78 5.39
C GLY A 107 12.70 -19.33 6.50
N ASN A 108 12.64 -20.08 7.59
CA ASN A 108 11.79 -19.80 8.74
C ASN A 108 12.60 -19.85 10.06
N PRO A 109 12.02 -19.44 11.21
CA PRO A 109 12.76 -19.34 12.48
C PRO A 109 13.31 -20.66 13.02
N ASP A 110 12.78 -21.80 12.58
CA ASP A 110 13.23 -23.13 12.99
C ASP A 110 14.24 -23.72 11.99
N ALA A 111 14.16 -23.31 10.73
CA ALA A 111 15.08 -23.69 9.65
C ALA A 111 15.49 -22.48 8.80
N PRO A 112 16.38 -21.59 9.31
CA PRO A 112 16.91 -20.47 8.53
C PRO A 112 17.77 -20.97 7.36
N LYS A 113 17.58 -20.39 6.17
CA LYS A 113 18.33 -20.74 4.95
C LYS A 113 19.46 -19.76 4.62
N CYS A 114 19.77 -18.85 5.54
CA CYS A 114 20.82 -17.84 5.38
C CYS A 114 21.41 -17.46 6.74
N GLY A 115 22.74 -17.31 6.82
CA GLY A 115 23.42 -16.97 8.07
C GLY A 115 22.97 -15.64 8.69
N PHE A 116 22.71 -14.61 7.88
CA PHE A 116 22.16 -13.33 8.36
C PHE A 116 20.75 -13.48 8.96
N SER A 117 19.91 -14.28 8.31
CA SER A 117 18.57 -14.60 8.83
C SER A 117 18.66 -15.36 10.16
N SER A 118 19.58 -16.32 10.27
CA SER A 118 19.83 -17.06 11.52
C SER A 118 20.27 -16.13 12.66
N LYS A 119 21.18 -15.18 12.40
CA LYS A 119 21.64 -14.22 13.40
C LYS A 119 20.50 -13.36 13.97
N VAL A 120 19.61 -12.85 13.11
CA VAL A 120 18.46 -12.03 13.55
C VAL A 120 17.46 -12.86 14.37
N VAL A 121 17.17 -14.10 13.94
CA VAL A 121 16.31 -15.02 14.70
C VAL A 121 16.86 -15.26 16.10
N ASN A 122 18.16 -15.55 16.22
CA ASN A 122 18.80 -15.80 17.50
C ASN A 122 18.79 -14.55 18.39
N ALA A 123 19.08 -13.38 17.83
CA ALA A 123 18.99 -12.11 18.55
C ALA A 123 17.60 -11.90 19.16
N LEU A 124 16.53 -12.08 18.39
CA LEU A 124 15.16 -11.92 18.89
C LEU A 124 14.79 -12.97 19.94
N LYS A 125 15.17 -14.23 19.73
CA LYS A 125 14.91 -15.33 20.68
C LYS A 125 15.63 -15.11 22.01
N GLU A 126 16.89 -14.68 21.98
CA GLU A 126 17.71 -14.44 23.19
C GLU A 126 17.21 -13.24 24.00
N GLU A 127 16.66 -12.20 23.35
CA GLU A 127 15.99 -11.07 24.03
C GLU A 127 14.56 -11.40 24.54
N GLY A 128 14.06 -12.60 24.22
CA GLY A 128 12.70 -13.03 24.55
C GLY A 128 11.60 -12.26 23.81
N VAL A 129 11.91 -11.75 22.61
CA VAL A 129 10.95 -11.03 21.77
C VAL A 129 10.10 -12.05 21.00
N THR A 130 8.78 -11.91 21.09
CA THR A 130 7.85 -12.68 20.24
C THR A 130 7.70 -11.98 18.90
N PHE A 131 7.83 -12.73 17.81
CA PHE A 131 7.75 -12.17 16.45
C PHE A 131 7.05 -13.13 15.50
N GLY A 132 6.41 -12.56 14.47
CA GLY A 132 5.97 -13.30 13.29
C GLY A 132 7.09 -13.35 12.25
N SER A 133 7.01 -14.30 11.31
CA SER A 133 8.02 -14.44 10.26
C SER A 133 7.40 -14.76 8.90
N PHE A 134 8.06 -14.33 7.82
CA PHE A 134 7.68 -14.66 6.45
C PHE A 134 8.92 -15.13 5.66
N ASP A 135 8.82 -16.28 5.00
CA ASP A 135 9.88 -16.80 4.11
C ASP A 135 9.79 -16.14 2.73
N ILE A 136 10.67 -15.18 2.48
CA ILE A 136 10.74 -14.45 1.20
C ILE A 136 11.13 -15.32 0.01
N LEU A 137 11.61 -16.56 0.23
CA LEU A 137 11.91 -17.49 -0.85
C LEU A 137 10.65 -18.20 -1.37
N SER A 138 9.55 -18.13 -0.61
CA SER A 138 8.26 -18.73 -1.02
C SER A 138 7.45 -17.86 -1.97
N ASP A 139 7.77 -16.56 -2.05
CA ASP A 139 7.03 -15.58 -2.84
C ASP A 139 7.98 -14.50 -3.39
N GLU A 140 8.32 -14.62 -4.68
CA GLU A 140 9.24 -13.70 -5.35
C GLU A 140 8.61 -12.31 -5.57
N GLU A 141 7.29 -12.21 -5.71
CA GLU A 141 6.59 -10.94 -5.86
C GLU A 141 6.66 -10.13 -4.56
N VAL A 142 6.38 -10.76 -3.42
CA VAL A 142 6.55 -10.14 -2.09
C VAL A 142 8.01 -9.78 -1.85
N ARG A 143 8.96 -10.63 -2.24
CA ARG A 143 10.38 -10.38 -2.07
C ARG A 143 10.86 -9.13 -2.81
N GLN A 144 10.48 -8.98 -4.08
CA GLN A 144 10.87 -7.80 -4.86
C GLN A 144 10.07 -6.58 -4.42
N GLY A 145 8.77 -6.76 -4.13
CA GLY A 145 7.89 -5.74 -3.61
C GLY A 145 8.39 -5.11 -2.32
N LEU A 146 8.83 -5.91 -1.34
CA LEU A 146 9.37 -5.42 -0.06
C LEU A 146 10.62 -4.55 -0.24
N LYS A 147 11.53 -4.89 -1.16
CA LYS A 147 12.72 -4.06 -1.42
C LYS A 147 12.36 -2.67 -1.90
N ALA A 148 11.37 -2.59 -2.79
CA ALA A 148 10.86 -1.32 -3.30
C ALA A 148 10.07 -0.57 -2.22
N PHE A 149 9.17 -1.28 -1.52
CA PHE A 149 8.30 -0.73 -0.48
C PHE A 149 9.08 -0.08 0.66
N SER A 150 10.15 -0.72 1.14
CA SER A 150 10.94 -0.23 2.26
C SER A 150 12.18 0.56 1.85
N ASN A 151 12.40 0.71 0.54
CA ASN A 151 13.64 1.26 -0.02
C ASN A 151 14.89 0.57 0.57
N TRP A 152 14.81 -0.74 0.82
CA TRP A 152 15.86 -1.52 1.46
C TRP A 152 16.27 -2.74 0.61
N PRO A 153 17.53 -2.86 0.17
CA PRO A 153 17.89 -3.82 -0.88
C PRO A 153 18.07 -5.27 -0.41
N THR A 154 18.26 -5.50 0.89
CA THR A 154 18.71 -6.80 1.44
C THR A 154 17.71 -7.43 2.41
N PHE A 155 17.94 -8.72 2.71
CA PHE A 155 17.22 -9.48 3.73
C PHE A 155 18.24 -10.15 4.67
N PRO A 156 17.91 -10.37 5.96
CA PRO A 156 16.59 -10.18 6.59
C PRO A 156 16.17 -8.71 6.74
N GLN A 157 14.86 -8.45 6.83
CA GLN A 157 14.28 -7.15 7.20
C GLN A 157 13.38 -7.34 8.42
N LEU A 158 13.61 -6.54 9.47
CA LEU A 158 12.80 -6.52 10.68
C LEU A 158 11.89 -5.30 10.66
N TYR A 159 10.60 -5.52 10.94
CA TYR A 159 9.60 -4.47 11.07
C TYR A 159 9.03 -4.44 12.48
N TYR A 160 8.72 -3.24 12.96
CA TYR A 160 7.98 -2.99 14.18
C TYR A 160 6.74 -2.14 13.88
N LYS A 161 5.55 -2.63 14.22
CA LYS A 161 4.26 -1.96 13.96
C LYS A 161 4.10 -1.48 12.51
N GLY A 162 4.63 -2.26 11.55
CA GLY A 162 4.58 -1.95 10.12
C GLY A 162 5.68 -1.02 9.61
N GLU A 163 6.55 -0.50 10.49
CA GLU A 163 7.70 0.35 10.11
C GLU A 163 8.99 -0.46 10.07
N LEU A 164 9.87 -0.15 9.11
CA LEU A 164 11.16 -0.84 8.98
C LEU A 164 12.09 -0.43 10.13
N VAL A 165 12.55 -1.40 10.91
CA VAL A 165 13.60 -1.23 11.91
C VAL A 165 14.97 -1.31 11.24
N GLY A 166 15.18 -2.31 10.38
CA GLY A 166 16.42 -2.46 9.63
C GLY A 166 16.77 -3.89 9.22
N GLY A 167 18.00 -4.04 8.72
CA GLY A 167 18.59 -5.32 8.34
C GLY A 167 19.34 -6.02 9.47
N CYS A 168 20.10 -7.07 9.12
CA CYS A 168 20.84 -7.87 10.11
C CYS A 168 21.80 -7.03 10.98
N ASP A 169 22.58 -6.13 10.37
CA ASP A 169 23.62 -5.41 11.09
C ASP A 169 23.01 -4.43 12.12
N ILE A 170 21.96 -3.69 11.72
CA ILE A 170 21.22 -2.79 12.62
C ILE A 170 20.61 -3.55 13.79
N VAL A 171 20.00 -4.72 13.55
CA VAL A 171 19.41 -5.51 14.63
C VAL A 171 20.47 -6.00 15.61
N LEU A 172 21.64 -6.40 15.12
CA LEU A 172 22.74 -6.84 15.99
C LEU A 172 23.39 -5.69 16.75
N GLU A 173 23.46 -4.50 16.14
CA GLU A 173 23.90 -3.27 16.80
C GLU A 173 22.96 -2.89 17.95
N LEU A 174 21.64 -2.78 17.67
CA LEU A 174 20.61 -2.52 18.70
C LEU A 174 20.67 -3.54 19.84
N ARG A 175 20.98 -4.80 19.53
CA ARG A 175 21.15 -5.83 20.55
C ARG A 175 22.39 -5.60 21.39
N THR A 176 23.51 -5.29 20.75
CA THR A 176 24.79 -5.04 21.43
C THR A 176 24.68 -3.84 22.37
N ASP A 177 23.92 -2.82 21.96
CA ASP A 177 23.65 -1.62 22.75
C ASP A 177 22.57 -1.82 23.83
N GLY A 178 21.95 -3.01 23.90
CA GLY A 178 20.86 -3.31 24.84
C GLY A 178 19.53 -2.61 24.53
N ALA A 179 19.41 -1.98 23.37
CA ALA A 179 18.24 -1.21 22.95
C ALA A 179 17.20 -2.03 22.17
N LEU A 180 17.55 -3.22 21.67
CA LEU A 180 16.69 -4.01 20.77
C LEU A 180 15.30 -4.27 21.38
N LYS A 181 15.24 -4.73 22.63
CA LYS A 181 13.96 -5.05 23.27
C LYS A 181 13.10 -3.82 23.51
N SER A 182 13.69 -2.71 23.97
CA SER A 182 12.96 -1.45 24.17
C SER A 182 12.40 -0.94 22.85
N THR A 183 13.21 -0.89 21.78
CA THR A 183 12.76 -0.46 20.45
C THR A 183 11.59 -1.29 19.92
N LEU A 184 11.50 -2.57 20.28
CA LEU A 184 10.43 -3.47 19.84
C LEU A 184 9.25 -3.56 20.83
N SER A 185 9.20 -2.72 21.87
CA SER A 185 8.13 -2.70 22.87
C SER A 185 7.55 -1.31 23.19
N GLU A 186 8.05 -0.26 22.53
CA GLU A 186 7.57 1.13 22.63
C GLU A 186 6.14 1.35 22.14
#